data_AF-F6D5P0-F1
#
_entry.id   AF-F6D5P0-F1
#
_cell.length_a   1.000
_cell.length_b   1.000
_cell.length_c   1.000
_cell.angle_alpha   90.00
_cell.angle_beta   90.00
_cell.angle_gamma   90.00
#
_symmetry.space_group_name_H-M   'P 1'
#
loop_
_entity.id
_entity.type
_entity.pdbx_description
1 polymer ?
#
loop_
_entity_poly.entity_id
_entity_poly.type
_entity_poly.pdbx_seq_one_letter_code
_entity_poly.pdbx_strand_id
1 'polypeptide(L)'
;MKLGGYIRKEGNNLVSTCNTCGKDVKLNDETKDWFGSGYFCPICKNKLAIEFEGRTYDAEELLNLEWNPTLLKRANKINGTLYSALGSSSQDWETFMALNYIAANDKSIGNPLDIIDADEKDEMDILLLFDNKNEKYIGFLDWTTYDGEYGNDYMNSDLLFQIYILEEERRKGNGSKALKFWAENYAKKADGKFGIELSPNSQLKEVLLNLGYAEEVDGKFIPKNFYVSPEFDKQIDRSIPVRKSNLKGID
;
A
#
# COMPACT_ATOMS: atom_id res chain seq x y z
N MET A 1 -14.55 -2.20 19.91
CA MET A 1 -15.12 -0.89 19.51
C MET A 1 -16.40 -1.22 18.74
N LYS A 2 -17.57 -0.74 19.15
CA LYS A 2 -18.82 -0.99 18.40
C LYS A 2 -18.87 0.02 17.25
N LEU A 3 -18.51 -0.42 16.05
CA LEU A 3 -18.56 0.39 14.83
C LEU A 3 -20.02 0.38 14.36
N GLY A 4 -20.76 1.42 14.75
CA GLY A 4 -22.11 1.67 14.25
C GLY A 4 -21.98 2.43 12.93
N GLY A 5 -22.67 1.96 11.89
CA GLY A 5 -22.57 2.52 10.55
C GLY A 5 -22.75 4.03 10.54
N TYR A 6 -21.79 4.74 9.94
CA TYR A 6 -21.81 6.20 9.87
C TYR A 6 -22.77 6.72 8.80
N ILE A 7 -23.31 5.82 7.97
CA ILE A 7 -24.28 6.11 6.92
C ILE A 7 -25.71 6.12 7.47
N ARG A 8 -26.43 7.20 7.21
CA ARG A 8 -27.83 7.39 7.56
C ARG A 8 -28.61 8.04 6.42
N LYS A 9 -29.93 7.91 6.47
CA LYS A 9 -30.84 8.57 5.53
C LYS A 9 -31.40 9.84 6.15
N GLU A 10 -31.21 10.99 5.49
CA GLU A 10 -31.79 12.28 5.86
C GLU A 10 -32.69 12.79 4.74
N GLY A 11 -34.00 12.56 4.90
CA GLY A 11 -34.97 12.78 3.83
C GLY A 11 -34.70 11.86 2.64
N ASN A 12 -34.40 12.45 1.48
CA ASN A 12 -34.04 11.72 0.26
C ASN A 12 -32.53 11.50 0.09
N ASN A 13 -31.70 12.05 0.98
CA ASN A 13 -30.25 11.98 0.85
C ASN A 13 -29.68 10.86 1.72
N LEU A 14 -28.62 10.21 1.24
CA LEU A 14 -27.71 9.45 2.08
C LEU A 14 -26.64 10.39 2.63
N VAL A 15 -26.32 10.26 3.90
CA VAL A 15 -25.34 11.09 4.61
C VAL A 15 -24.43 10.16 5.41
N SER A 16 -23.11 10.39 5.32
CA SER A 16 -22.12 9.72 6.17
C SER A 16 -21.42 10.71 7.08
N THR A 17 -21.22 10.35 8.35
CA THR A 17 -20.34 11.11 9.25
C THR A 17 -18.89 10.67 9.04
N CYS A 18 -18.03 11.59 8.64
CA CYS A 18 -16.61 11.28 8.46
C CYS A 18 -15.94 10.93 9.80
N ASN A 19 -15.41 9.71 9.93
CA ASN A 19 -14.68 9.24 11.10
C ASN A 19 -13.39 10.04 11.40
N THR A 20 -12.83 10.71 10.39
CA THR A 20 -11.57 11.46 10.50
C THR A 20 -11.78 12.90 10.98
N CYS A 21 -12.76 13.62 10.43
CA CYS A 21 -12.99 15.04 10.76
C CYS A 21 -14.32 15.32 11.48
N GLY A 22 -15.16 14.30 11.68
CA GLY A 22 -16.46 14.38 12.35
C GLY A 22 -17.54 15.13 11.56
N LYS A 23 -17.29 15.47 10.29
CA LYS A 23 -18.23 16.23 9.46
C LYS A 23 -19.20 15.30 8.74
N ASP A 24 -20.45 15.70 8.72
CA ASP A 24 -21.47 15.05 7.90
C ASP A 24 -21.32 15.42 6.44
N VAL A 25 -21.35 14.41 5.58
CA VAL A 25 -21.13 14.53 4.14
C VAL A 25 -22.28 13.84 3.44
N LYS A 26 -22.95 14.54 2.52
CA LYS A 26 -23.97 13.95 1.65
C LYS A 26 -23.28 13.06 0.63
N LEU A 27 -23.76 11.82 0.47
CA LEU A 27 -23.26 10.88 -0.53
C LEU A 27 -23.98 11.18 -1.84
N ASN A 28 -23.32 11.95 -2.70
CA ASN A 28 -23.81 12.41 -4.01
C ASN A 28 -22.66 12.49 -5.04
N ASP A 29 -22.97 12.88 -6.27
CA ASP A 29 -22.00 12.96 -7.37
C ASP A 29 -20.79 13.87 -7.08
N GLU A 30 -20.93 14.92 -6.25
CA GLU A 30 -19.82 15.82 -5.89
C GLU A 30 -18.83 15.19 -4.90
N THR A 31 -19.27 14.16 -4.19
CA THR A 31 -18.47 13.42 -3.20
C THR A 31 -18.05 12.06 -3.70
N LYS A 32 -18.41 11.71 -4.93
CA LYS A 32 -18.12 10.43 -5.55
C LYS A 32 -16.67 10.41 -6.02
N ASP A 33 -15.93 9.35 -5.69
CA ASP A 33 -14.52 9.23 -6.09
C ASP A 33 -14.37 9.12 -7.62
N TRP A 34 -13.16 9.34 -8.09
CA TRP A 34 -12.84 9.33 -9.52
C TRP A 34 -13.18 7.98 -10.18
N PHE A 35 -13.05 6.89 -9.42
CA PHE A 35 -13.37 5.52 -9.86
C PHE A 35 -14.87 5.21 -9.89
N GLY A 36 -15.70 6.10 -9.34
CA GLY A 36 -17.15 5.97 -9.35
C GLY A 36 -17.72 4.86 -8.46
N SER A 37 -16.88 4.16 -7.68
CA SER A 37 -17.33 3.13 -6.73
C SER A 37 -17.34 3.61 -5.29
N GLY A 38 -16.74 4.76 -4.97
CA GLY A 38 -16.62 5.27 -3.62
C GLY A 38 -17.19 6.67 -3.41
N TYR A 39 -17.36 7.03 -2.14
CA TYR A 39 -17.61 8.40 -1.69
C TYR A 39 -16.51 8.84 -0.74
N PHE A 40 -16.09 10.10 -0.81
CA PHE A 40 -15.05 10.68 0.03
C PHE A 40 -15.52 11.91 0.79
N CYS A 41 -14.86 12.20 1.91
CA CYS A 41 -15.04 13.44 2.64
C CYS A 41 -14.37 14.59 1.87
N PRO A 42 -15.09 15.63 1.41
CA PRO A 42 -14.48 16.70 0.63
C PRO A 42 -13.42 17.49 1.41
N ILE A 43 -13.46 17.42 2.75
CA ILE A 43 -12.58 18.17 3.66
C ILE A 43 -11.25 17.46 3.88
N CYS A 44 -11.28 16.17 4.23
CA CYS A 44 -10.08 15.42 4.60
C CYS A 44 -9.75 14.27 3.65
N LYS A 45 -10.53 14.08 2.59
CA LYS A 45 -10.34 13.04 1.56
C LYS A 45 -10.43 11.60 2.06
N ASN A 46 -10.86 11.37 3.30
CA ASN A 46 -11.16 10.04 3.83
C ASN A 46 -12.30 9.36 3.04
N LYS A 47 -12.14 8.08 2.65
CA LYS A 47 -13.22 7.28 2.04
C LYS A 47 -14.30 7.03 3.08
N LEU A 48 -15.53 7.39 2.74
CA LEU A 48 -16.69 7.31 3.63
C LEU A 48 -17.52 6.07 3.37
N ALA A 49 -17.70 5.75 2.09
CA ALA A 49 -18.62 4.72 1.67
C ALA A 49 -18.23 4.19 0.29
N ILE A 50 -18.79 3.04 -0.08
CA ILE A 50 -18.71 2.49 -1.44
C ILE A 50 -20.08 2.08 -1.96
N GLU A 51 -20.30 2.23 -3.26
CA GLU A 51 -21.39 1.60 -3.96
C GLU A 51 -20.93 0.24 -4.51
N PHE A 52 -21.51 -0.84 -4.00
CA PHE A 52 -21.22 -2.19 -4.43
C PHE A 52 -22.52 -2.96 -4.62
N GLU A 53 -22.71 -3.56 -5.81
CA GLU A 53 -23.91 -4.32 -6.17
C GLU A 53 -25.23 -3.56 -5.89
N GLY A 54 -25.25 -2.26 -6.18
CA GLY A 54 -26.42 -1.39 -6.00
C GLY A 54 -26.74 -1.03 -4.56
N ARG A 55 -25.83 -1.29 -3.61
CA ARG A 55 -25.95 -0.90 -2.20
C ARG A 55 -24.77 -0.04 -1.79
N THR A 56 -25.03 0.87 -0.85
CA THR A 56 -23.98 1.71 -0.26
C THR A 56 -23.53 1.11 1.06
N TYR A 57 -22.23 0.81 1.18
CA TYR A 57 -21.60 0.28 2.39
C TYR A 57 -20.68 1.33 3.00
N ASP A 58 -20.55 1.31 4.33
CA ASP A 58 -19.54 2.11 5.02
C ASP A 58 -18.14 1.57 4.72
N ALA A 59 -17.16 2.44 4.46
CA ALA A 59 -15.80 2.00 4.15
C ALA A 59 -15.18 1.15 5.29
N GLU A 60 -15.58 1.38 6.55
CA GLU A 60 -15.11 0.56 7.68
C GLU A 60 -15.69 -0.87 7.66
N GLU A 61 -16.87 -1.08 7.09
CA GLU A 61 -17.47 -2.43 6.99
C GLU A 61 -16.63 -3.37 6.13
N LEU A 62 -15.93 -2.83 5.12
CA LEU A 62 -15.04 -3.59 4.23
C LEU A 62 -13.83 -4.14 4.96
N LEU A 63 -13.51 -3.58 6.14
CA LEU A 63 -12.36 -3.98 6.95
C LEU A 63 -12.69 -5.10 7.95
N ASN A 64 -13.94 -5.55 7.99
CA ASN A 64 -14.32 -6.77 8.67
C ASN A 64 -14.06 -7.97 7.74
N LEU A 65 -13.43 -9.05 8.22
CA LEU A 65 -13.22 -10.25 7.40
C LEU A 65 -14.53 -10.89 6.94
N GLU A 66 -15.63 -10.69 7.68
CA GLU A 66 -16.97 -11.16 7.29
C GLU A 66 -17.49 -10.50 6.00
N TRP A 67 -16.98 -9.32 5.61
CA TRP A 67 -17.28 -8.68 4.32
C TRP A 67 -16.96 -9.59 3.14
N ASN A 68 -15.87 -10.35 3.26
CA ASN A 68 -15.37 -11.23 2.22
C ASN A 68 -15.11 -12.64 2.77
N PRO A 69 -16.16 -13.45 2.95
CA PRO A 69 -16.03 -14.79 3.53
C PRO A 69 -15.26 -15.76 2.62
N THR A 70 -15.10 -15.41 1.33
CA THR A 70 -14.35 -16.24 0.38
C THR A 70 -12.84 -16.12 0.57
N LEU A 71 -12.36 -14.99 1.12
CA LEU A 71 -10.95 -14.71 1.38
C LEU A 71 -10.31 -15.77 2.30
N LEU A 72 -11.02 -16.21 3.34
CA LEU A 72 -10.53 -17.24 4.26
C LEU A 72 -10.28 -18.60 3.59
N LYS A 73 -11.03 -18.93 2.52
CA LYS A 73 -10.90 -20.22 1.82
C LYS A 73 -9.63 -20.33 0.98
N ARG A 74 -9.06 -19.19 0.60
CA ARG A 74 -7.89 -19.07 -0.29
C ARG A 74 -6.67 -18.45 0.41
N ALA A 75 -6.76 -18.30 1.73
CA ALA A 75 -5.71 -17.69 2.53
C ALA A 75 -4.55 -18.64 2.81
N ASN A 76 -3.35 -18.07 2.80
CA ASN A 76 -2.10 -18.74 3.17
C ASN A 76 -1.61 -18.21 4.50
N LYS A 77 -1.17 -19.12 5.37
CA LYS A 77 -0.60 -18.76 6.67
C LYS A 77 0.82 -18.25 6.47
N ILE A 78 1.10 -17.03 6.94
CA ILE A 78 2.46 -16.47 6.94
C ILE A 78 3.19 -16.91 8.22
N ASN A 79 2.67 -16.52 9.39
CA ASN A 79 3.26 -16.85 10.68
C ASN A 79 2.29 -16.58 11.84
N GLY A 80 2.17 -17.50 12.81
CA GLY A 80 1.34 -17.30 13.99
C GLY A 80 -0.14 -17.11 13.61
N THR A 81 -0.68 -15.91 13.85
CA THR A 81 -2.05 -15.51 13.47
C THR A 81 -2.10 -14.67 12.20
N LEU A 82 -0.96 -14.35 11.59
CA LEU A 82 -0.86 -13.59 10.35
C LEU A 82 -1.08 -14.49 9.13
N TYR A 83 -2.06 -14.11 8.32
CA TYR A 83 -2.42 -14.76 7.07
C TYR A 83 -2.43 -13.73 5.93
N SER A 84 -2.38 -14.25 4.71
CA SER A 84 -2.50 -13.44 3.50
C SER A 84 -3.37 -14.11 2.46
N ALA A 85 -4.01 -13.32 1.60
CA ALA A 85 -4.70 -13.81 0.42
C ALA A 85 -4.40 -12.91 -0.78
N LEU A 86 -4.07 -13.50 -1.92
CA LEU A 86 -3.94 -12.77 -3.19
C LEU A 86 -5.30 -12.14 -3.53
N GLY A 87 -5.41 -10.93 -4.04
CA GLY A 87 -6.68 -10.36 -4.49
C GLY A 87 -7.17 -11.07 -5.75
N SER A 88 -8.45 -11.45 -5.82
CA SER A 88 -9.00 -12.08 -7.04
C SER A 88 -10.47 -11.80 -7.29
N SER A 89 -11.11 -10.99 -6.46
CA SER A 89 -12.53 -10.65 -6.54
C SER A 89 -12.74 -9.15 -6.42
N SER A 90 -13.89 -8.64 -6.83
CA SER A 90 -14.23 -7.23 -6.63
C SER A 90 -14.34 -6.86 -5.14
N GLN A 91 -14.67 -7.80 -4.26
CA GLN A 91 -14.67 -7.56 -2.81
C GLN A 91 -13.25 -7.39 -2.25
N ASP A 92 -12.27 -8.14 -2.76
CA ASP A 92 -10.86 -7.93 -2.41
C ASP A 92 -10.38 -6.57 -2.87
N TRP A 93 -10.74 -6.17 -4.09
CA TRP A 93 -10.40 -4.85 -4.64
C TRP A 93 -10.96 -3.73 -3.77
N GLU A 94 -12.24 -3.78 -3.40
CA GLU A 94 -12.81 -2.76 -2.53
C GLU A 94 -12.17 -2.74 -1.13
N THR A 95 -11.81 -3.91 -0.59
CA THR A 95 -11.06 -4.01 0.67
C THR A 95 -9.69 -3.36 0.56
N PHE A 96 -8.96 -3.66 -0.52
CA PHE A 96 -7.67 -3.04 -0.83
C PHE A 96 -7.83 -1.52 -0.93
N MET A 97 -8.80 -1.03 -1.69
CA MET A 97 -9.05 0.40 -1.82
C MET A 97 -9.32 1.02 -0.44
N ALA A 98 -10.16 0.41 0.40
CA ALA A 98 -10.40 0.91 1.76
C ALA A 98 -9.11 1.03 2.58
N LEU A 99 -8.24 0.00 2.54
CA LEU A 99 -6.93 0.04 3.21
C LEU A 99 -5.99 1.09 2.60
N ASN A 100 -5.98 1.21 1.28
CA ASN A 100 -5.18 2.17 0.52
C ASN A 100 -5.58 3.61 0.89
N TYR A 101 -6.88 3.90 0.99
CA TYR A 101 -7.36 5.20 1.49
C TYR A 101 -6.98 5.47 2.95
N ILE A 102 -7.00 4.45 3.83
CA ILE A 102 -6.51 4.61 5.21
C ILE A 102 -5.01 4.95 5.18
N ALA A 103 -4.24 4.27 4.34
CA ALA A 103 -2.82 4.52 4.18
C ALA A 103 -2.55 5.95 3.69
N ALA A 104 -3.33 6.45 2.72
CA ALA A 104 -3.24 7.83 2.25
C ALA A 104 -3.61 8.90 3.31
N ASN A 105 -4.31 8.53 4.37
CA ASN A 105 -4.63 9.44 5.48
C ASN A 105 -3.70 9.26 6.69
N ASP A 106 -2.76 8.32 6.62
CA ASP A 106 -1.81 8.04 7.68
C ASP A 106 -0.68 9.08 7.68
N LYS A 107 -0.75 10.00 8.65
CA LYS A 107 0.20 11.11 8.81
C LYS A 107 1.62 10.68 9.15
N SER A 108 1.85 9.41 9.47
CA SER A 108 3.18 8.88 9.72
C SER A 108 3.87 8.35 8.45
N ILE A 109 3.15 8.28 7.33
CA ILE A 109 3.73 7.98 6.01
C ILE A 109 4.26 9.28 5.40
N GLY A 110 5.51 9.23 4.92
CA GLY A 110 6.21 10.41 4.39
C GLY A 110 5.62 10.96 3.08
N ASN A 111 4.94 10.13 2.29
CA ASN A 111 4.24 10.56 1.07
C ASN A 111 2.97 9.72 0.82
N PRO A 112 1.80 10.16 1.31
CA PRO A 112 0.55 9.44 1.12
C PRO A 112 -0.05 9.56 -0.30
N LEU A 113 0.44 10.48 -1.15
CA LEU A 113 -0.12 10.70 -2.48
C LEU A 113 0.27 9.61 -3.49
N ASP A 114 1.45 8.98 -3.31
CA ASP A 114 1.92 7.86 -4.12
C ASP A 114 1.09 6.58 -3.90
N ILE A 115 0.16 6.62 -2.94
CA ILE A 115 -0.68 5.48 -2.57
C ILE A 115 -1.90 5.34 -3.50
N ILE A 116 -2.40 6.45 -4.06
CA ILE A 116 -3.73 6.53 -4.70
C ILE A 116 -3.72 6.20 -6.21
N ASP A 117 -2.55 6.02 -6.83
CA ASP A 117 -2.39 5.93 -8.29
C ASP A 117 -2.58 4.51 -8.87
N ALA A 118 -3.40 3.67 -8.22
CA ALA A 118 -3.75 2.35 -8.73
C ALA A 118 -4.85 2.49 -9.79
N ASP A 119 -4.49 3.06 -10.93
CA ASP A 119 -5.44 3.47 -11.99
C ASP A 119 -6.18 2.28 -12.62
N GLU A 120 -5.63 1.06 -12.55
CA GLU A 120 -6.22 -0.11 -13.20
C GLU A 120 -6.16 -1.39 -12.35
N LYS A 121 -7.34 -1.85 -11.90
CA LYS A 121 -7.53 -3.14 -11.22
C LYS A 121 -6.94 -4.33 -11.99
N ASP A 122 -6.86 -4.23 -13.30
CA ASP A 122 -6.39 -5.31 -14.18
C ASP A 122 -4.86 -5.31 -14.37
N GLU A 123 -4.16 -4.26 -13.91
CA GLU A 123 -2.70 -4.11 -14.08
C GLU A 123 -1.90 -4.40 -12.81
N MET A 124 -2.59 -4.65 -11.68
CA MET A 124 -1.96 -4.82 -10.37
C MET A 124 -2.41 -6.09 -9.67
N ASP A 125 -1.43 -6.80 -9.12
CA ASP A 125 -1.66 -7.86 -8.15
C ASP A 125 -1.64 -7.28 -6.73
N ILE A 126 -2.51 -7.81 -5.86
CA ILE A 126 -2.64 -7.36 -4.47
C ILE A 126 -2.51 -8.55 -3.53
N LEU A 127 -1.83 -8.37 -2.40
CA LEU A 127 -1.82 -9.32 -1.29
C LEU A 127 -2.44 -8.67 -0.06
N LEU A 128 -3.66 -9.10 0.29
CA LEU A 128 -4.33 -8.65 1.52
C LEU A 128 -3.76 -9.39 2.72
N LEU A 129 -3.44 -8.66 3.79
CA LEU A 129 -2.92 -9.20 5.05
C LEU A 129 -3.96 -9.11 6.14
N PHE A 130 -4.11 -10.16 6.94
CA PHE A 130 -5.07 -10.17 8.03
C PHE A 130 -4.64 -11.02 9.22
N ASP A 131 -5.16 -10.67 10.40
CA ASP A 131 -5.03 -11.45 11.62
C ASP A 131 -6.24 -12.36 11.77
N ASN A 132 -6.04 -13.65 11.53
CA ASN A 132 -7.12 -14.64 11.58
C ASN A 132 -7.67 -14.87 13.00
N LYS A 133 -6.90 -14.55 14.05
CA LYS A 133 -7.38 -14.71 15.43
C LYS A 133 -8.25 -13.54 15.86
N ASN A 134 -7.89 -12.33 15.44
CA ASN A 134 -8.60 -11.10 15.78
C ASN A 134 -9.61 -10.67 14.71
N GLU A 135 -9.77 -11.49 13.66
CA GLU A 135 -10.73 -11.32 12.56
C GLU A 135 -10.70 -9.95 11.90
N LYS A 136 -9.50 -9.41 11.65
CA LYS A 136 -9.32 -8.08 11.06
C LYS A 136 -8.24 -8.04 10.00
N TYR A 137 -8.41 -7.20 8.99
CA TYR A 137 -7.31 -6.84 8.09
C TYR A 137 -6.25 -6.04 8.85
N ILE A 138 -4.99 -6.18 8.41
CA ILE A 138 -3.86 -5.50 9.03
C ILE A 138 -3.01 -4.69 8.05
N GLY A 139 -3.24 -4.83 6.74
CA GLY A 139 -2.43 -4.19 5.72
C GLY A 139 -2.53 -4.87 4.36
N PHE A 140 -1.69 -4.44 3.44
CA PHE A 140 -1.60 -4.99 2.08
C PHE A 140 -0.20 -4.82 1.49
N LEU A 141 0.06 -5.56 0.41
CA LEU A 141 1.11 -5.29 -0.57
C LEU A 141 0.46 -5.22 -1.95
N ASP A 142 1.02 -4.45 -2.85
CA ASP A 142 0.65 -4.43 -4.26
C ASP A 142 1.88 -4.35 -5.17
N TRP A 143 1.76 -4.93 -6.36
CA TRP A 143 2.83 -4.98 -7.34
C TRP A 143 2.27 -5.15 -8.74
N THR A 144 3.11 -4.92 -9.74
CA THR A 144 2.84 -5.33 -11.12
C THR A 144 3.99 -6.17 -11.67
N THR A 145 3.72 -7.00 -12.67
CA THR A 145 4.78 -7.62 -13.45
C THR A 145 5.27 -6.61 -14.48
N TYR A 146 6.54 -6.25 -14.39
CA TYR A 146 7.12 -5.25 -15.26
C TYR A 146 7.34 -5.76 -16.69
N ASP A 147 6.86 -5.03 -17.69
CA ASP A 147 6.83 -5.43 -19.10
C ASP A 147 8.02 -4.90 -19.94
N GLY A 148 8.82 -3.99 -19.39
CA GLY A 148 10.01 -3.44 -20.05
C GLY A 148 9.95 -1.96 -20.44
N GLU A 149 8.87 -1.23 -20.15
CA GLU A 149 8.65 0.15 -20.65
C GLU A 149 9.78 1.16 -20.30
N TYR A 150 10.46 0.99 -19.19
CA TYR A 150 11.50 1.86 -18.62
C TYR A 150 12.89 1.18 -18.49
N GLY A 151 13.11 0.05 -19.18
CA GLY A 151 14.40 -0.66 -19.18
C GLY A 151 14.27 -2.19 -19.28
N ASN A 152 15.35 -2.88 -19.69
CA ASN A 152 15.31 -4.33 -19.87
C ASN A 152 15.80 -5.12 -18.64
N ASP A 153 16.53 -4.48 -17.72
CA ASP A 153 17.28 -5.16 -16.66
C ASP A 153 16.39 -5.87 -15.62
N TYR A 154 15.10 -5.52 -15.59
CA TYR A 154 14.11 -6.07 -14.67
C TYR A 154 12.81 -6.48 -15.39
N MET A 155 12.85 -6.63 -16.72
CA MET A 155 11.76 -7.15 -17.54
C MET A 155 11.33 -8.55 -17.04
N ASN A 156 10.02 -8.75 -16.86
CA ASN A 156 9.39 -9.93 -16.26
C ASN A 156 9.64 -10.14 -14.76
N SER A 157 10.22 -9.17 -14.04
CA SER A 157 10.22 -9.18 -12.58
C SER A 157 9.01 -8.45 -12.03
N ASP A 158 8.54 -8.88 -10.86
CA ASP A 158 7.49 -8.16 -10.16
C ASP A 158 8.07 -6.96 -9.42
N LEU A 159 7.45 -5.80 -9.62
CA LEU A 159 7.83 -4.51 -9.06
C LEU A 159 6.88 -4.19 -7.91
N LEU A 160 7.38 -4.25 -6.67
CA LEU A 160 6.61 -3.85 -5.49
C LEU A 160 6.39 -2.34 -5.51
N PHE A 161 5.12 -1.93 -5.52
CA PHE A 161 4.72 -0.53 -5.45
C PHE A 161 4.61 -0.10 -3.99
N GLN A 162 3.75 -0.77 -3.23
CA GLN A 162 3.43 -0.38 -1.87
C GLN A 162 3.45 -1.58 -0.93
N ILE A 163 3.84 -1.26 0.30
CA ILE A 163 3.60 -2.12 1.45
C ILE A 163 3.06 -1.24 2.56
N TYR A 164 1.84 -1.54 2.99
CA TYR A 164 1.19 -0.83 4.07
C TYR A 164 0.80 -1.79 5.18
N ILE A 165 1.07 -1.37 6.41
CA ILE A 165 0.63 -2.02 7.64
C ILE A 165 -0.07 -0.96 8.46
N LEU A 166 -1.28 -1.25 8.97
CA LEU A 166 -2.05 -0.37 9.85
C LEU A 166 -1.19 0.09 11.04
N GLU A 167 -1.35 1.34 11.45
CA GLU A 167 -0.50 1.97 12.47
C GLU A 167 -0.42 1.13 13.76
N GLU A 168 -1.54 0.63 14.25
CA GLU A 168 -1.62 -0.18 15.47
C GLU A 168 -1.01 -1.59 15.31
N GLU A 169 -0.70 -2.01 14.08
CA GLU A 169 -0.07 -3.28 13.72
C GLU A 169 1.42 -3.17 13.38
N ARG A 170 1.96 -1.95 13.40
CA ARG A 170 3.40 -1.70 13.17
C ARG A 170 4.26 -2.11 14.35
N ARG A 171 5.56 -2.28 14.09
CA ARG A 171 6.59 -2.71 15.06
C ARG A 171 6.33 -4.10 15.69
N LYS A 172 5.43 -4.91 15.10
CA LYS A 172 5.19 -6.32 15.44
C LYS A 172 5.87 -7.31 14.47
N GLY A 173 6.69 -6.78 13.56
CA GLY A 173 7.37 -7.54 12.50
C GLY A 173 6.45 -7.97 11.35
N ASN A 174 5.21 -7.48 11.28
CA ASN A 174 4.25 -7.87 10.24
C ASN A 174 4.73 -7.50 8.84
N GLY A 175 5.26 -6.29 8.65
CA GLY A 175 5.83 -5.85 7.37
C GLY A 175 6.97 -6.74 6.89
N SER A 176 7.93 -7.07 7.75
CA SER A 176 9.05 -7.97 7.39
C SER A 176 8.57 -9.37 7.04
N LYS A 177 7.62 -9.92 7.79
CA LYS A 177 7.04 -11.25 7.52
C LYS A 177 6.29 -11.26 6.19
N ALA A 178 5.50 -10.23 5.92
CA ALA A 178 4.73 -10.10 4.69
C ALA A 178 5.63 -9.91 3.46
N LEU A 179 6.62 -9.00 3.54
CA LEU A 179 7.56 -8.77 2.45
C LEU A 179 8.36 -10.04 2.11
N LYS A 180 8.87 -10.73 3.13
CA LYS A 180 9.56 -12.01 2.94
C LYS A 180 8.64 -13.05 2.29
N PHE A 181 7.42 -13.18 2.80
CA PHE A 181 6.45 -14.14 2.26
C PHE A 181 6.14 -13.86 0.78
N TRP A 182 5.84 -12.61 0.43
CA TRP A 182 5.61 -12.20 -0.95
C TRP A 182 6.83 -12.49 -1.84
N ALA A 183 8.02 -12.06 -1.41
CA ALA A 183 9.25 -12.26 -2.18
C ALA A 183 9.59 -13.75 -2.38
N GLU A 184 9.21 -14.63 -1.46
CA GLU A 184 9.50 -16.07 -1.55
C GLU A 184 8.43 -16.85 -2.32
N ASN A 185 7.17 -16.41 -2.32
CA ASN A 185 6.04 -17.22 -2.81
C ASN A 185 5.32 -16.64 -4.04
N TYR A 186 5.40 -15.33 -4.27
CA TYR A 186 4.64 -14.68 -5.34
C TYR A 186 5.53 -13.93 -6.32
N ALA A 187 6.50 -13.16 -5.83
CA ALA A 187 7.31 -12.28 -6.67
C ALA A 187 8.02 -13.06 -7.78
N LYS A 188 7.68 -12.75 -9.04
CA LYS A 188 8.47 -13.13 -10.21
C LYS A 188 9.81 -12.42 -10.14
N LYS A 189 10.87 -13.18 -10.40
CA LYS A 189 12.26 -12.72 -10.28
C LYS A 189 12.98 -12.80 -11.60
N ALA A 190 13.52 -11.68 -12.06
CA ALA A 190 14.50 -11.64 -13.15
C ALA A 190 15.89 -11.75 -12.53
N ASP A 191 16.67 -12.74 -12.97
CA ASP A 191 18.02 -13.02 -12.43
C ASP A 191 18.07 -13.16 -10.90
N GLY A 192 17.01 -13.77 -10.33
CA GLY A 192 16.90 -13.99 -8.88
C GLY A 192 16.52 -12.76 -8.07
N LYS A 193 16.20 -11.63 -8.72
CA LYS A 193 15.82 -10.37 -8.07
C LYS A 193 14.39 -9.94 -8.44
N PHE A 194 13.69 -9.34 -7.49
CA PHE A 194 12.42 -8.63 -7.71
C PHE A 194 12.66 -7.11 -7.83
N GLY A 195 11.64 -6.32 -8.13
CA GLY A 195 11.74 -4.85 -8.18
C GLY A 195 11.12 -4.16 -6.97
N ILE A 196 11.59 -2.95 -6.66
CA ILE A 196 10.88 -1.95 -5.86
C ILE A 196 10.80 -0.66 -6.69
N GLU A 197 9.60 -0.11 -6.86
CA GLU A 197 9.37 1.02 -7.75
C GLU A 197 10.10 2.28 -7.30
N LEU A 198 9.95 2.67 -6.03
CA LEU A 198 10.56 3.90 -5.52
C LEU A 198 11.67 3.65 -4.50
N SER A 199 12.44 4.71 -4.23
CA SER A 199 13.37 4.74 -3.09
C SER A 199 12.68 4.18 -1.84
N PRO A 200 13.16 3.08 -1.23
CA PRO A 200 12.58 2.65 0.01
C PRO A 200 12.75 3.75 1.05
N ASN A 201 11.66 4.11 1.72
CA ASN A 201 11.71 5.04 2.86
C ASN A 201 12.53 4.42 4.01
N SER A 202 12.81 5.18 5.07
CA SER A 202 13.63 4.68 6.19
C SER A 202 13.10 3.38 6.81
N GLN A 203 11.77 3.23 6.90
CA GLN A 203 11.15 2.03 7.48
C GLN A 203 11.33 0.82 6.56
N LEU A 204 11.09 0.97 5.26
CA LEU A 204 11.28 -0.12 4.30
C LEU A 204 12.76 -0.50 4.17
N LYS A 205 13.69 0.49 4.21
CA LYS A 205 15.13 0.22 4.24
C LYS A 205 15.53 -0.67 5.42
N GLU A 206 15.05 -0.35 6.62
CA GLU A 206 15.32 -1.17 7.81
C GLU A 206 14.81 -2.60 7.63
N VAL A 207 13.59 -2.76 7.08
CA VAL A 207 13.04 -4.09 6.79
C VAL A 207 13.91 -4.83 5.77
N LEU A 208 14.34 -4.19 4.68
CA LEU A 208 15.17 -4.80 3.64
C LEU A 208 16.55 -5.21 4.16
N LEU A 209 17.17 -4.39 5.02
CA LEU A 209 18.42 -4.72 5.71
C LEU A 209 18.24 -5.93 6.63
N ASN A 210 17.20 -5.93 7.46
CA ASN A 210 16.91 -7.01 8.41
C ASN A 210 16.61 -8.35 7.72
N LEU A 211 16.04 -8.32 6.52
CA LEU A 211 15.78 -9.51 5.71
C LEU A 211 17.00 -9.95 4.89
N GLY A 212 18.09 -9.17 4.87
CA GLY A 212 19.28 -9.45 4.06
C GLY A 212 19.07 -9.21 2.56
N TYR A 213 18.02 -8.47 2.18
CA TYR A 213 17.76 -8.09 0.79
C TYR A 213 18.58 -6.87 0.36
N ALA A 214 19.10 -6.12 1.33
CA ALA A 214 20.08 -5.06 1.15
C ALA A 214 21.20 -5.17 2.20
N GLU A 215 22.25 -4.39 2.04
CA GLU A 215 23.27 -4.14 3.06
C GLU A 215 23.65 -2.66 3.13
N GLU A 216 24.40 -2.29 4.17
CA GLU A 216 24.99 -0.97 4.31
C GLU A 216 26.51 -1.07 4.25
N VAL A 217 27.13 -0.38 3.29
CA VAL A 217 28.59 -0.33 3.08
C VAL A 217 29.01 1.13 3.03
N ASP A 218 29.89 1.54 3.95
CA ASP A 218 30.37 2.94 4.07
C ASP A 218 29.24 3.98 4.15
N GLY A 219 28.16 3.64 4.86
CA GLY A 219 26.97 4.51 5.01
C GLY A 219 26.05 4.55 3.78
N LYS A 220 26.29 3.70 2.78
CA LYS A 220 25.47 3.58 1.57
C LYS A 220 24.61 2.33 1.60
N PHE A 221 23.33 2.49 1.28
CA PHE A 221 22.39 1.40 1.14
C PHE A 221 22.56 0.72 -0.22
N ILE A 222 22.92 -0.57 -0.21
CA ILE A 222 23.22 -1.37 -1.41
C ILE A 222 22.19 -2.50 -1.55
N PRO A 223 21.34 -2.49 -2.59
CA PRO A 223 20.44 -3.59 -2.90
C PRO A 223 21.20 -4.87 -3.29
N LYS A 224 20.80 -6.02 -2.72
CA LYS A 224 21.35 -7.36 -3.08
C LYS A 224 20.39 -8.16 -3.92
N ASN A 225 19.13 -8.24 -3.48
CA ASN A 225 18.14 -9.17 -4.04
C ASN A 225 16.98 -8.46 -4.75
N PHE A 226 17.13 -7.17 -5.03
CA PHE A 226 16.12 -6.40 -5.74
C PHE A 226 16.73 -5.29 -6.60
N TYR A 227 15.97 -4.88 -7.61
CA TYR A 227 16.18 -3.68 -8.41
C TYR A 227 15.42 -2.51 -7.80
N VAL A 228 15.92 -1.29 -8.02
CA VAL A 228 15.15 -0.06 -7.76
C VAL A 228 14.92 0.62 -9.10
N SER A 229 13.71 1.10 -9.38
CA SER A 229 13.38 1.74 -10.68
C SER A 229 14.39 2.84 -11.03
N PRO A 230 14.76 3.04 -12.32
CA PRO A 230 15.70 4.06 -12.79
C PRO A 230 15.39 5.51 -12.37
N GLU A 231 14.16 5.82 -11.94
CA GLU A 231 13.84 7.12 -11.34
C GLU A 231 14.64 7.38 -10.05
N PHE A 232 15.03 6.31 -9.35
CA PHE A 232 15.93 6.28 -8.21
C PHE A 232 17.34 6.75 -8.54
N ASP A 233 17.91 6.27 -9.66
CA ASP A 233 19.29 6.57 -10.06
C ASP A 233 19.47 8.07 -10.36
N LYS A 234 18.42 8.73 -10.85
CA LYS A 234 18.43 10.18 -11.09
C LYS A 234 18.43 11.02 -9.79
N GLN A 235 17.97 10.48 -8.67
CA GLN A 235 17.92 11.20 -7.38
C GLN A 235 19.19 11.03 -6.54
N ILE A 236 19.90 9.89 -6.65
CA ILE A 236 21.16 9.66 -5.92
C ILE A 236 22.25 10.66 -6.37
N ASP A 237 22.27 11.03 -7.66
CA ASP A 237 23.32 11.88 -8.23
C ASP A 237 23.14 13.39 -7.96
N ARG A 238 22.08 13.81 -7.25
CA ARG A 238 21.78 15.24 -6.99
C ARG A 238 22.12 15.73 -5.57
N SER A 239 22.64 14.87 -4.69
CA SER A 239 22.85 15.23 -3.27
C SER A 239 24.30 15.40 -2.82
N ILE A 240 25.30 15.34 -3.71
CA ILE A 240 26.69 15.67 -3.36
C ILE A 240 27.14 16.91 -4.16
N PRO A 241 27.18 18.11 -3.56
CA PRO A 241 28.04 19.15 -4.12
C PRO A 241 29.47 18.68 -3.87
N VAL A 242 30.13 18.23 -4.94
CA VAL A 242 31.58 18.12 -4.97
C VAL A 242 32.12 19.51 -4.67
N ARG A 243 32.53 19.76 -3.42
CA ARG A 243 33.36 20.91 -3.09
C ARG A 243 34.63 20.75 -3.91
N LYS A 244 34.72 21.46 -5.04
CA LYS A 244 36.01 21.76 -5.66
C LYS A 244 36.82 22.50 -4.61
N SER A 245 37.78 21.82 -4.00
CA SER A 245 38.82 22.46 -3.22
C SER A 245 39.61 23.33 -4.20
N ASN A 246 39.33 24.63 -4.14
CA ASN A 246 40.21 25.64 -4.71
C ASN A 246 41.50 25.64 -3.90
N LEU A 247 42.47 24.81 -4.28
CA LEU A 247 43.87 25.10 -4.02
C LEU A 247 44.31 26.14 -5.06
N LYS A 248 43.98 27.40 -4.77
CA LYS A 248 44.76 28.53 -5.27
C LYS A 248 46.01 28.61 -4.41
N GLY A 249 47.16 28.63 -5.06
CA GLY A 249 48.45 28.85 -4.42
C GLY A 249 48.46 30.15 -3.62
N ILE A 250 49.18 30.11 -2.51
CA ILE A 250 49.81 31.25 -1.87
C ILE A 250 51.19 30.72 -1.43
N ASP A 251 52.21 31.32 -2.05
CA ASP A 251 53.67 31.29 -1.86
C ASP A 251 54.45 29.96 -1.87
#